data_AF-A0A0F9QES5-F1
#
_entry.id   AF-A0A0F9QES5-F1
#
_cell.length_a   1.000
_cell.length_b   1.000
_cell.length_c   1.000
_cell.angle_alpha   90.00
_cell.angle_beta   90.00
_cell.angle_gamma   90.00
#
_symmetry.space_group_name_H-M   'P 1'
#
loop_
_entity.id
_entity.type
_entity.pdbx_description
1 polymer ?
#
loop_
_entity_poly.entity_id
_entity_poly.type
_entity_poly.pdbx_seq_one_letter_code
_entity_poly.pdbx_strand_id
1 'polypeptide(L)'
;MSDDNALFALFGEGEPPITFEASGELYELRTVSHLNKMEEVKVRVLMRREEQFTKQLGDENLADARAEEINTKLIALRVELICMMTTMPEAVVEKLPTMQQQRLAAYIGLEKEDLLKLLTPEEEKAEESATA
;
A
#
# COMPACT_ATOMS: atom_id res chain seq x y z
N MET A 1 -29.66 23.73 24.57
CA MET A 1 -29.12 22.44 24.07
C MET A 1 -28.59 22.74 22.68
N SER A 2 -27.45 23.43 22.61
CA SER A 2 -26.08 22.88 22.48
C SER A 2 -25.79 22.46 21.04
N ASP A 3 -25.41 23.47 20.24
CA ASP A 3 -24.81 23.37 18.90
C ASP A 3 -23.50 22.55 18.87
N ASP A 4 -23.01 22.12 20.03
CA ASP A 4 -21.83 21.27 20.19
C ASP A 4 -21.96 19.90 19.49
N ASN A 5 -23.18 19.40 19.27
CA ASN A 5 -23.40 18.12 18.59
C ASN A 5 -23.10 18.16 17.08
N ALA A 6 -23.10 19.33 16.44
CA ALA A 6 -22.82 19.45 14.99
C ALA A 6 -21.33 19.32 14.67
N LEU A 7 -20.45 19.70 15.61
CA LEU A 7 -18.99 19.53 15.47
C LEU A 7 -18.56 18.08 15.65
N PHE A 8 -19.23 17.31 16.51
CA PHE A 8 -18.96 15.87 16.66
C PHE A 8 -19.47 15.03 15.48
N ALA A 9 -20.47 15.51 14.74
CA ALA A 9 -20.95 14.85 13.52
C ALA A 9 -19.97 14.92 12.33
N LEU A 10 -18.87 15.69 12.45
CA LEU A 10 -17.76 15.70 11.48
C LEU A 10 -16.73 14.58 11.74
N PHE A 11 -16.78 13.93 12.90
CA PHE A 11 -16.09 12.66 13.15
C PHE A 11 -16.99 11.54 12.65
N GLY A 12 -17.21 11.48 11.33
CA GLY A 12 -17.70 10.27 10.70
C GLY A 12 -16.78 9.13 11.12
N GLU A 13 -17.35 8.00 11.53
CA GLU A 13 -16.61 6.77 11.80
C GLU A 13 -15.60 6.60 10.66
N GLY A 14 -14.30 6.74 10.98
CA GLY A 14 -13.24 6.63 9.98
C GLY A 14 -13.43 5.31 9.25
N GLU A 15 -13.29 5.34 7.92
CA GLU A 15 -13.44 4.11 7.13
C GLU A 15 -12.58 3.01 7.76
N PRO A 16 -13.12 1.79 7.95
CA PRO A 16 -12.32 0.72 8.50
C PRO A 16 -11.22 0.32 7.50
N PRO A 17 -10.00 0.00 7.99
CA PRO A 17 -8.92 -0.46 7.15
C PRO A 17 -9.24 -1.81 6.52
N ILE A 18 -8.55 -2.14 5.44
CA ILE A 18 -8.72 -3.43 4.75
C ILE A 18 -7.83 -4.46 5.43
N THR A 19 -8.41 -5.55 5.92
CA THR A 19 -7.64 -6.65 6.53
C THR A 19 -7.14 -7.64 5.49
N PHE A 20 -5.90 -8.10 5.61
CA PHE A 20 -5.32 -9.15 4.78
C PHE A 20 -4.47 -10.11 5.64
N GLU A 21 -4.29 -11.35 5.18
CA GLU A 21 -3.45 -12.34 5.86
C GLU A 21 -2.06 -12.41 5.21
N ALA A 22 -1.01 -12.40 6.02
CA ALA A 22 0.35 -12.71 5.58
C ALA A 22 1.04 -13.60 6.63
N SER A 23 1.68 -14.68 6.19
CA SER A 23 2.40 -15.62 7.07
C SER A 23 1.56 -16.20 8.23
N GLY A 24 0.24 -16.34 8.05
CA GLY A 24 -0.67 -16.86 9.07
C GLY A 24 -1.15 -15.82 10.10
N GLU A 25 -0.79 -14.55 9.93
CA GLU A 25 -1.23 -13.43 10.77
C GLU A 25 -2.07 -12.43 9.96
N LEU A 26 -3.06 -11.83 10.61
CA LEU A 26 -3.90 -10.79 10.03
C LEU A 26 -3.27 -9.41 10.26
N TYR A 27 -3.17 -8.66 9.17
CA TYR A 27 -2.68 -7.29 9.16
C TYR A 27 -3.72 -6.38 8.52
N GLU A 28 -3.59 -5.09 8.80
CA GLU A 28 -4.46 -4.05 8.26
C GLU A 28 -3.69 -3.25 7.22
N LEU A 29 -4.32 -2.97 6.09
CA LEU A 29 -3.90 -2.04 5.06
C LEU A 29 -4.71 -0.75 5.22
N ARG A 30 -4.01 0.33 5.48
CA ARG A 30 -4.52 1.70 5.59
C ARG A 30 -4.60 2.34 4.21
N THR A 31 -5.64 3.12 3.99
CA THR A 31 -5.76 4.04 2.85
C THR A 31 -5.38 5.46 3.27
N VAL A 32 -5.35 6.40 2.32
CA VAL A 32 -5.03 7.82 2.61
C VAL A 32 -5.99 8.42 3.64
N SER A 33 -7.24 7.97 3.71
CA SER A 33 -8.23 8.43 4.70
C SER A 33 -7.83 8.12 6.16
N HIS A 34 -6.88 7.21 6.38
CA HIS A 34 -6.37 6.84 7.70
C HIS A 34 -5.13 7.63 8.12
N LEU A 35 -4.57 8.44 7.22
CA LEU A 35 -3.33 9.16 7.44
C LEU A 35 -3.61 10.59 7.88
N ASN A 36 -2.78 11.12 8.77
CA ASN A 36 -2.73 12.57 8.97
C ASN A 36 -2.00 13.27 7.81
N LYS A 37 -2.13 14.59 7.71
CA LYS A 37 -1.52 15.37 6.62
C LYS A 37 0.00 15.18 6.48
N MET A 38 0.71 15.01 7.60
CA MET A 38 2.17 14.81 7.57
C MET A 38 2.53 13.42 7.06
N GLU A 39 1.79 12.40 7.49
CA GLU A 39 1.94 11.03 7.00
C GLU A 39 1.63 10.93 5.51
N GLU A 40 0.55 11.56 5.05
CA GLU A 40 0.20 11.62 3.62
C GLU A 40 1.31 12.25 2.78
N VAL A 41 1.84 13.41 3.21
CA VAL A 41 2.98 14.05 2.54
C VAL A 41 4.19 13.12 2.50
N LYS A 42 4.48 12.43 3.61
CA LYS A 42 5.59 11.48 3.68
C LYS A 42 5.40 10.30 2.71
N VAL A 43 4.21 9.69 2.66
CA VAL A 43 3.85 8.62 1.70
C VAL A 43 4.08 9.10 0.27
N ARG A 44 3.55 10.27 -0.09
CA ARG A 44 3.71 10.84 -1.45
C ARG A 44 5.18 11.06 -1.80
N VAL A 45 6.00 11.53 -0.87
CA VAL A 45 7.44 11.71 -1.08
C VAL A 45 8.15 10.37 -1.28
N LEU A 46 7.81 9.36 -0.49
CA LEU A 46 8.36 8.01 -0.61
C LEU A 46 7.98 7.38 -1.95
N MET A 47 6.70 7.42 -2.35
CA MET A 47 6.25 6.91 -3.65
C MET A 47 6.97 7.59 -4.82
N ARG A 48 7.17 8.92 -4.76
CA ARG A 48 7.91 9.65 -5.80
C ARG A 48 9.38 9.22 -5.87
N ARG A 49 10.00 8.94 -4.73
CA ARG A 49 11.38 8.42 -4.67
C ARG A 49 11.48 6.99 -5.21
N GLU A 50 10.49 6.14 -4.91
CA GLU A 50 10.38 4.78 -5.45
C GLU A 50 10.33 4.80 -6.98
N GLU A 51 9.47 5.65 -7.55
CA GLU A 51 9.36 5.84 -8.99
C GLU A 51 10.69 6.33 -9.61
N GLN A 52 11.40 7.24 -8.95
CA GLN A 52 12.71 7.73 -9.40
C GLN A 52 13.77 6.63 -9.41
N PHE A 53 13.84 5.80 -8.38
CA PHE A 53 14.80 4.70 -8.33
C PHE A 53 14.46 3.61 -9.35
N THR A 54 13.19 3.29 -9.52
CA THR A 54 12.72 2.35 -10.57
C THR A 54 13.10 2.85 -11.96
N LYS A 55 12.95 4.15 -12.24
CA LYS A 55 13.38 4.74 -13.52
C LYS A 55 14.89 4.67 -13.73
N GLN A 56 15.68 4.90 -12.69
CA GLN A 56 17.14 4.79 -12.78
C GLN A 56 17.58 3.35 -13.08
N LEU A 57 16.93 2.34 -12.47
CA LEU A 57 17.21 0.93 -12.76
C LEU A 57 16.84 0.51 -14.18
N GLY A 58 15.95 1.24 -14.86
CA GLY A 58 15.62 1.03 -16.26
C GLY A 58 16.63 1.60 -17.26
N ASP A 59 17.68 2.29 -16.80
CA ASP A 59 18.75 2.77 -17.68
C ASP A 59 19.69 1.62 -18.06
N GLU A 60 19.73 1.29 -19.36
CA GLU A 60 20.55 0.22 -19.92
C GLU A 60 22.07 0.45 -19.75
N ASN A 61 22.48 1.68 -19.46
CA ASN A 61 23.88 2.05 -19.26
C ASN A 61 24.30 2.10 -17.78
N LEU A 62 23.40 1.68 -16.87
CA LEU A 62 23.68 1.70 -15.45
C LEU A 62 24.72 0.63 -15.08
N ALA A 63 25.82 1.06 -14.45
CA ALA A 63 26.81 0.13 -13.94
C ALA A 63 26.22 -0.79 -12.86
N ASP A 64 26.53 -2.10 -12.89
CA ASP A 64 25.99 -3.11 -11.98
C ASP A 64 26.10 -2.72 -10.50
N ALA A 65 27.27 -2.22 -10.07
CA ALA A 65 27.47 -1.77 -8.68
C ALA A 65 26.51 -0.65 -8.27
N ARG A 66 26.17 0.24 -9.22
CA ARG A 66 25.20 1.31 -9.00
C ARG A 66 23.77 0.77 -9.03
N ALA A 67 23.48 -0.22 -9.88
CA ALA A 67 22.19 -0.91 -9.91
C ALA A 67 21.92 -1.62 -8.57
N GLU A 68 22.91 -2.32 -8.01
CA GLU A 68 22.80 -2.96 -6.69
C GLU A 68 22.55 -1.95 -5.56
N GLU A 69 23.26 -0.81 -5.58
CA GLU A 69 23.07 0.26 -4.59
C GLU A 69 21.64 0.83 -4.67
N ILE A 70 21.15 1.09 -5.88
CA ILE A 70 19.79 1.61 -6.09
C ILE A 70 18.76 0.57 -5.65
N ASN A 71 18.95 -0.71 -6.03
CA ASN A 71 18.04 -1.78 -5.64
C ASN A 71 17.95 -1.93 -4.11
N THR A 72 19.08 -1.83 -3.40
CA THR A 72 19.10 -1.85 -1.93
C THR A 72 18.29 -0.70 -1.32
N LYS A 73 18.46 0.52 -1.83
CA LYS A 73 17.67 1.69 -1.40
C LYS A 73 16.19 1.54 -1.71
N LEU A 74 15.87 0.90 -2.83
CA LEU A 74 14.51 0.67 -3.28
C LEU A 74 13.81 -0.33 -2.34
N ILE A 75 14.47 -1.41 -1.95
CA ILE A 75 13.96 -2.37 -0.96
C ILE A 75 13.69 -1.66 0.38
N ALA A 76 14.68 -0.91 0.90
CA ALA A 76 14.51 -0.18 2.16
C ALA A 76 13.32 0.80 2.11
N LEU A 77 13.15 1.51 0.98
CA LEU A 77 12.02 2.40 0.78
C LEU A 77 10.69 1.65 0.76
N ARG A 78 10.60 0.52 0.06
CA ARG A 78 9.39 -0.31 0.05
C ARG A 78 9.02 -0.81 1.44
N VAL A 79 10.01 -1.25 2.22
CA VAL A 79 9.80 -1.64 3.61
C VAL A 79 9.21 -0.48 4.41
N GLU A 80 9.81 0.71 4.33
CA GLU A 80 9.29 1.91 5.02
C GLU A 80 7.86 2.25 4.60
N LEU A 81 7.59 2.23 3.29
CA LEU A 81 6.28 2.53 2.72
C LEU A 81 5.21 1.54 3.22
N ILE A 82 5.52 0.24 3.19
CA ILE A 82 4.61 -0.82 3.66
C ILE A 82 4.37 -0.69 5.17
N CYS A 83 5.40 -0.41 5.97
CA CYS A 83 5.24 -0.24 7.42
C CYS A 83 4.39 0.99 7.78
N MET A 84 4.43 2.04 6.96
CA MET A 84 3.58 3.22 7.17
C MET A 84 2.11 2.95 6.82
N MET A 85 1.88 2.11 5.81
CA MET A 85 0.55 1.86 5.27
C MET A 85 -0.08 0.59 5.80
N THR A 86 0.63 -0.18 6.61
CA THR A 86 0.11 -1.42 7.19
C THR A 86 0.42 -1.51 8.68
N THR A 87 -0.23 -2.44 9.37
CA THR A 87 0.14 -2.80 10.76
C THR A 87 1.26 -3.83 10.82
N MET A 88 1.84 -4.24 9.69
CA MET A 88 2.94 -5.20 9.68
C MET A 88 4.19 -4.63 10.34
N PRO A 89 4.83 -5.35 11.27
CA PRO A 89 6.13 -4.97 11.82
C PRO A 89 7.22 -5.03 10.74
N GLU A 90 8.18 -4.09 10.80
CA GLU A 90 9.32 -4.02 9.87
C GLU A 90 10.04 -5.35 9.69
N ALA A 91 10.31 -6.07 10.79
CA ALA A 91 10.97 -7.37 10.77
C ALA A 91 10.18 -8.48 10.04
N VAL A 92 8.86 -8.31 9.87
CA VAL A 92 8.02 -9.19 9.04
C VAL A 92 8.14 -8.78 7.58
N VAL A 93 8.03 -7.47 7.29
CA VAL A 93 8.11 -6.93 5.93
C VAL A 93 9.45 -7.24 5.27
N GLU A 94 10.56 -7.09 5.99
CA GLU A 94 11.91 -7.41 5.50
C GLU A 94 12.08 -8.88 5.09
N LYS A 95 11.31 -9.79 5.70
CA LYS A 95 11.34 -11.23 5.39
C LYS A 95 10.44 -11.60 4.22
N LEU A 96 9.55 -10.71 3.79
CA LEU A 96 8.69 -10.96 2.64
C LEU A 96 9.55 -11.05 1.36
N PRO A 97 9.27 -12.00 0.46
CA PRO A 97 9.86 -12.02 -0.87
C PRO A 97 9.63 -10.70 -1.60
N THR A 98 10.61 -10.24 -2.38
CA THR A 98 10.56 -8.96 -3.11
C THR A 98 9.29 -8.81 -3.95
N MET A 99 8.83 -9.89 -4.59
CA MET A 99 7.57 -9.89 -5.37
C MET A 99 6.33 -9.61 -4.51
N GLN A 100 6.30 -10.08 -3.26
CA GLN A 100 5.20 -9.81 -2.34
C GLN A 100 5.27 -8.37 -1.82
N GLN A 101 6.47 -7.85 -1.52
CA GLN A 101 6.66 -6.44 -1.19
C GLN A 101 6.21 -5.53 -2.34
N GLN A 102 6.51 -5.88 -3.59
CA GLN A 102 6.06 -5.15 -4.78
C GLN A 102 4.54 -5.15 -4.92
N ARG A 103 3.90 -6.30 -4.72
CA ARG A 103 2.43 -6.38 -4.75
C ARG A 103 1.79 -5.53 -3.67
N LEU A 104 2.28 -5.61 -2.44
CA LEU A 104 1.80 -4.77 -1.33
C LEU A 104 2.01 -3.28 -1.61
N ALA A 105 3.17 -2.90 -2.13
CA ALA A 105 3.46 -1.52 -2.50
C ALA A 105 2.54 -1.00 -3.62
N ALA A 106 2.10 -1.86 -4.55
CA ALA A 106 1.18 -1.46 -5.62
C ALA A 106 -0.24 -1.11 -5.11
N TYR A 107 -0.61 -1.60 -3.93
CA TYR A 107 -1.87 -1.24 -3.27
C TYR A 107 -1.78 0.09 -2.51
N ILE A 108 -0.57 0.59 -2.25
CA ILE A 108 -0.38 1.82 -1.48
C ILE A 108 -0.75 3.04 -2.34
N GLY A 109 -1.61 3.89 -1.80
CA GLY A 109 -2.07 5.10 -2.47
C GLY A 109 -3.26 4.89 -3.40
N LEU A 110 -3.80 3.67 -3.48
CA LEU A 110 -5.09 3.42 -4.10
C LEU A 110 -6.23 3.84 -3.18
N GLU A 111 -7.32 4.31 -3.80
CA GLU A 111 -8.58 4.52 -3.08
C GLU A 111 -9.20 3.17 -2.70
N LYS A 112 -10.00 3.16 -1.64
CA LYS A 112 -10.62 1.95 -1.08
C LYS A 112 -11.40 1.17 -2.13
N GLU A 113 -12.13 1.87 -2.99
CA GLU A 113 -12.95 1.27 -4.06
C GLU A 113 -12.08 0.50 -5.07
N ASP A 114 -10.90 1.01 -5.39
CA ASP A 114 -9.98 0.36 -6.32
C ASP A 114 -9.24 -0.81 -5.66
N LEU A 115 -8.94 -0.70 -4.36
CA LEU A 115 -8.44 -1.83 -3.57
C LEU A 115 -9.43 -2.98 -3.52
N LEU A 116 -10.71 -2.68 -3.25
CA LEU A 116 -11.75 -3.70 -3.19
C LEU A 116 -11.89 -4.42 -4.53
N LYS A 117 -11.90 -3.72 -5.67
CA LYS A 117 -11.93 -4.36 -7.00
C LYS A 117 -10.75 -5.31 -7.25
N LEU A 118 -9.56 -4.98 -6.75
CA LEU A 118 -8.36 -5.79 -6.93
C LEU A 118 -8.26 -6.97 -5.95
N LEU A 119 -8.92 -6.87 -4.80
CA LEU A 119 -8.90 -7.88 -3.73
C LEU A 119 -10.13 -8.80 -3.78
N THR A 120 -11.24 -8.38 -4.38
CA THR A 120 -12.33 -9.28 -4.75
C THR A 120 -11.86 -10.15 -5.91
N PRO A 121 -11.83 -11.48 -5.77
CA PRO A 121 -11.64 -12.38 -6.89
C PRO A 121 -12.73 -12.09 -7.94
N GLU A 122 -12.40 -12.12 -9.23
CA GLU A 122 -13.41 -12.23 -10.29
C GLU A 122 -14.12 -13.60 -10.19
N GLU A 123 -14.91 -13.84 -9.15
CA GLU A 123 -15.84 -14.98 -9.06
C GLU A 123 -17.23 -14.64 -9.61
N GLU A 124 -17.42 -13.45 -10.22
CA GLU A 124 -18.66 -13.07 -10.92
C GLU A 124 -18.50 -12.98 -12.46
N LYS A 125 -17.74 -13.89 -13.08
CA LYS A 125 -17.82 -14.12 -14.54
C LYS A 125 -18.05 -15.58 -14.95
N ALA A 126 -18.32 -16.48 -14.00
CA ALA A 126 -18.56 -17.90 -14.30
C ALA A 126 -20.04 -18.32 -14.28
N GLU A 127 -20.96 -17.55 -13.69
CA GLU A 127 -22.36 -17.99 -13.56
C GLU A 127 -23.33 -17.56 -14.67
N GLU A 128 -22.97 -16.63 -15.57
CA GLU A 128 -23.82 -16.32 -16.75
C GLU A 128 -23.57 -17.21 -17.98
N SER A 129 -22.60 -18.14 -17.91
CA SER A 129 -22.38 -19.13 -18.99
C SER A 129 -22.88 -20.54 -18.65
N ALA A 130 -23.44 -20.75 -17.45
CA ALA A 130 -24.01 -22.02 -17.01
C ALA A 130 -25.55 -22.08 -17.13
N THR A 131 -26.18 -21.02 -17.64
CA THR A 131 -27.61 -21.01 -18.02
C THR A 131 -27.79 -20.70 -19.51
N ALA A 132 -26.97 -21.33 -20.36
CA ALA A 132 -27.23 -21.50 -21.79
C ALA A 132 -28.11 -22.72 -22.04
#